data_AF-A0A7V6CCF4-F1
#
_entry.id   AF-A0A7V6CCF4-F1
#
_cell.length_a   1.000
_cell.length_b   1.000
_cell.length_c   1.000
_cell.angle_alpha   90.00
_cell.angle_beta   90.00
_cell.angle_gamma   90.00
#
_symmetry.space_group_name_H-M   'P 1'
#
loop_
_entity.id
_entity.type
_entity.pdbx_description
1 polymer ?
#
loop_
_entity_poly.entity_id
_entity_poly.type
_entity_poly.pdbx_seq_one_letter_code
_entity_poly.pdbx_strand_id
1 'polypeptide(L)'
;LLRLMVTGLTDLLQERAHLKESFRISQTLIQREQNNPLKFSPGPAEALKYLLGNQAGSYLPAEDAVKASFDDLRQHHQAMYKAMGKALQDFMERLDPEELQSRFDRGLKRNSLLAGANKLKYWELYSECFHILTHHEEGRLPETFSEEFARAYEEEIRTTTPTRRAG
;
A
#
# COMPACT_ATOMS: atom_id res chain seq x y z
N LEU A 1 -26.30 8.67 17.63
CA LEU A 1 -26.04 8.66 16.17
C LEU A 1 -24.71 9.32 15.82
N LEU A 2 -24.52 10.63 16.03
CA LEU A 2 -23.27 11.32 15.65
C LEU A 2 -21.99 10.69 16.22
N ARG A 3 -21.98 10.31 17.51
CA ARG A 3 -20.84 9.61 18.14
C ARG A 3 -20.47 8.31 17.41
N LEU A 4 -21.47 7.54 16.95
CA LEU A 4 -21.23 6.30 16.21
C LEU A 4 -20.62 6.58 14.83
N MET A 5 -21.10 7.62 14.15
CA MET A 5 -20.54 8.04 12.86
C MET A 5 -19.07 8.48 13.00
N VAL A 6 -18.76 9.29 14.02
CA VAL A 6 -17.38 9.72 14.30
C VAL A 6 -16.50 8.54 14.66
N THR A 7 -16.98 7.62 15.50
CA THR A 7 -16.24 6.41 15.87
C THR A 7 -15.93 5.56 14.64
N GLY A 8 -16.94 5.25 13.81
CA GLY A 8 -16.70 4.48 12.58
C GLY A 8 -15.73 5.17 11.62
N LEU A 9 -15.79 6.49 11.50
CA LEU A 9 -14.85 7.25 10.65
C LEU A 9 -13.42 7.23 11.20
N THR A 10 -13.23 7.36 12.52
CA THR A 10 -11.91 7.25 13.14
C THR A 10 -11.34 5.85 12.99
N ASP A 11 -12.16 4.82 13.16
CA ASP A 11 -11.75 3.41 13.04
C ASP A 11 -11.28 3.12 11.61
N LEU A 12 -12.03 3.57 10.59
CA LEU A 12 -11.61 3.43 9.19
C LEU A 12 -10.28 4.16 8.87
N LEU A 13 -10.05 5.32 9.48
CA LEU A 13 -8.79 6.05 9.31
C LEU A 13 -7.60 5.32 9.98
N GLN A 14 -7.84 4.65 11.10
CA GLN A 14 -6.86 3.81 11.79
C GLN A 14 -6.54 2.55 11.00
N GLU A 15 -7.55 1.85 10.47
CA GLU A 15 -7.35 0.68 9.60
C GLU A 15 -6.50 1.02 8.38
N ARG A 16 -6.77 2.17 7.75
CA ARG A 16 -5.92 2.70 6.67
C ARG A 16 -4.48 2.92 7.11
N ALA A 17 -4.23 3.44 8.31
CA ALA A 17 -2.88 3.65 8.83
C ALA A 17 -2.16 2.32 9.10
N HIS A 18 -2.87 1.35 9.68
CA HIS A 18 -2.37 0.00 9.95
C HIS A 18 -2.01 -0.75 8.66
N LEU A 19 -2.84 -0.64 7.61
CA LEU A 19 -2.51 -1.21 6.31
C LEU A 19 -1.23 -0.59 5.75
N LYS A 20 -1.12 0.74 5.78
CA LYS A 20 0.09 1.43 5.31
C LYS A 20 1.32 0.99 6.08
N GLU A 21 1.23 0.76 7.39
CA GLU A 21 2.32 0.25 8.21
C GLU A 21 2.71 -1.19 7.81
N SER A 22 1.72 -2.06 7.62
CA SER A 22 1.93 -3.45 7.19
C SER A 22 2.70 -3.56 5.86
N PHE A 23 2.49 -2.61 4.95
CA PHE A 23 3.18 -2.53 3.66
C PHE A 23 4.36 -1.53 3.64
N ARG A 24 4.77 -0.99 4.80
CA ARG A 24 5.87 0.00 4.92
C ARG A 24 5.66 1.26 4.06
N ILE A 25 4.42 1.63 3.81
CA ILE A 25 4.02 2.83 3.07
C ILE A 25 4.11 4.06 3.97
N SER A 26 4.58 5.17 3.41
CA SER A 26 4.76 6.45 4.11
C SER A 26 3.50 6.92 4.87
N GLN A 27 3.61 7.14 6.19
CA GLN A 27 2.47 7.55 7.04
C GLN A 27 2.10 9.04 6.91
N THR A 28 0.87 9.40 7.31
CA THR A 28 0.50 10.81 7.44
C THR A 28 1.13 11.36 8.72
N LEU A 29 1.96 12.40 8.60
CA LEU A 29 2.63 13.02 9.75
C LEU A 29 1.77 14.13 10.36
N ILE A 30 1.86 14.28 11.68
CA ILE A 30 1.33 15.42 12.41
C ILE A 30 2.10 16.68 11.99
N GLN A 31 1.39 17.76 11.72
CA GLN A 31 1.93 19.06 11.34
C GLN A 31 1.78 20.07 12.49
N ARG A 32 2.34 21.28 12.34
CA ARG A 32 2.18 22.36 13.34
C ARG A 32 0.75 22.88 13.40
N GLU A 33 0.09 22.96 12.26
CA GLU A 33 -1.26 23.51 12.09
C GLU A 33 -2.04 22.68 11.06
N GLN A 34 -3.36 22.91 10.97
CA GLN A 34 -4.25 22.23 10.00
C GLN A 34 -4.23 20.69 10.11
N ASN A 35 -4.04 20.17 11.32
CA ASN A 35 -4.16 18.73 11.57
C ASN A 35 -5.62 18.30 11.49
N ASN A 36 -5.88 17.06 11.04
CA ASN A 36 -7.23 16.52 11.06
C ASN A 36 -7.54 15.91 12.45
N PRO A 37 -8.50 16.45 13.23
CA PRO A 37 -8.82 15.92 14.55
C PRO A 37 -9.30 14.47 14.51
N LEU A 38 -9.90 14.00 13.40
CA LEU A 38 -10.35 12.61 13.24
C LEU A 38 -9.18 11.62 13.08
N LYS A 39 -7.99 12.08 12.70
CA LYS A 39 -6.78 11.25 12.58
C LYS A 39 -5.94 11.23 13.84
N PHE A 40 -5.95 12.33 14.60
CA PHE A 40 -4.94 12.60 15.63
C PHE A 40 -5.49 12.83 17.03
N SER A 41 -6.82 12.75 17.22
CA SER A 41 -7.38 12.80 18.58
C SER A 41 -7.11 11.49 19.33
N PRO A 42 -6.99 11.53 20.68
CA PRO A 42 -6.82 10.33 21.51
C PRO A 42 -7.96 9.31 21.39
N GLY A 43 -9.13 9.73 20.91
CA GLY A 43 -10.26 8.84 20.64
C GLY A 43 -11.49 9.60 20.13
N PRO A 44 -12.58 8.86 19.81
CA PRO A 44 -13.78 9.42 19.19
C PRO A 44 -14.48 10.49 20.03
N ALA A 45 -14.40 10.39 21.36
CA ALA A 45 -14.99 11.37 22.26
C ALA A 45 -14.28 12.74 22.19
N GLU A 46 -12.94 12.73 22.14
CA GLU A 46 -12.15 13.96 21.98
C GLU A 46 -12.31 14.54 20.58
N ALA A 47 -12.31 13.69 19.55
CA ALA A 47 -12.59 14.11 18.19
C ALA A 47 -13.96 14.80 18.10
N LEU A 48 -14.98 14.27 18.77
CA LEU A 48 -16.31 14.86 18.79
C LEU A 48 -16.34 16.23 19.51
N LYS A 49 -15.58 16.41 20.60
CA LYS A 49 -15.44 17.72 21.26
C LYS A 49 -14.79 18.75 20.34
N TYR A 50 -13.80 18.36 19.54
CA TYR A 50 -13.21 19.24 18.53
C TYR A 50 -14.21 19.60 17.43
N LEU A 51 -14.94 18.62 16.89
CA LEU A 51 -15.89 18.87 15.81
C LEU A 51 -17.09 19.73 16.22
N LEU A 52 -17.53 19.65 17.48
CA LEU A 52 -18.68 20.39 17.99
C LEU A 52 -18.29 21.70 18.71
N GLY A 53 -17.02 21.85 19.08
CA GLY A 53 -16.50 23.01 19.78
C GLY A 53 -16.10 24.13 18.82
N ASN A 54 -15.98 25.34 19.36
CA ASN A 54 -15.52 26.51 18.62
C ASN A 54 -13.98 26.65 18.64
N GLN A 55 -13.25 25.53 18.71
CA GLN A 55 -11.79 25.53 18.91
C GLN A 55 -11.06 25.78 17.59
N ALA A 56 -10.87 27.05 17.25
CA ALA A 56 -9.88 27.47 16.26
C ALA A 56 -8.47 27.33 16.88
N GLY A 57 -7.75 26.28 16.50
CA GLY A 57 -6.39 26.00 16.95
C GLY A 57 -5.59 25.32 15.84
N SER A 58 -4.68 24.40 16.21
CA SER A 58 -3.84 23.63 15.28
C SER A 58 -4.60 22.57 14.45
N TYR A 59 -5.93 22.51 14.52
CA TYR A 59 -6.79 21.54 13.86
C TYR A 59 -7.65 22.19 12.77
N LEU A 60 -8.02 21.39 11.77
CA LEU A 60 -8.95 21.78 10.71
C LEU A 60 -10.35 22.10 11.27
N PRO A 61 -11.08 23.04 10.67
CA PRO A 61 -12.51 23.22 10.90
C PRO A 61 -13.28 21.91 10.70
N ALA A 62 -14.39 21.74 11.42
CA ALA A 62 -15.12 20.46 11.45
C ALA A 62 -15.53 19.96 10.06
N GLU A 63 -16.04 20.84 9.20
CA GLU A 63 -16.44 20.48 7.84
C GLU A 63 -15.25 20.03 6.98
N ASP A 64 -14.13 20.76 7.06
CA ASP A 64 -12.91 20.43 6.32
C ASP A 64 -12.26 19.15 6.84
N ALA A 65 -12.28 18.91 8.15
CA ALA A 65 -11.80 17.67 8.77
C ALA A 65 -12.59 16.46 8.26
N VAL A 66 -13.92 16.56 8.19
CA VAL A 66 -14.79 15.48 7.71
C VAL A 66 -14.58 15.25 6.21
N LYS A 67 -14.58 16.31 5.39
CA LYS A 67 -14.31 16.22 3.94
C LYS A 67 -12.96 15.57 3.65
N ALA A 68 -11.90 16.08 4.27
CA ALA A 68 -10.55 15.54 4.11
C ALA A 68 -10.50 14.05 4.48
N SER A 69 -11.17 13.64 5.56
CA SER A 69 -11.22 12.23 5.98
C SER A 69 -11.87 11.33 4.94
N PHE A 70 -12.98 11.75 4.35
CA PHE A 70 -13.62 10.99 3.27
C PHE A 70 -12.79 10.95 2.00
N ASP A 71 -12.11 12.05 1.66
CA ASP A 71 -11.21 12.09 0.51
C ASP A 71 -10.00 11.16 0.71
N ASP A 72 -9.39 11.17 1.90
CA ASP A 72 -8.34 10.23 2.28
C ASP A 72 -8.78 8.77 2.13
N LEU A 73 -9.98 8.43 2.60
CA LEU A 73 -10.50 7.06 2.53
C LEU A 73 -10.81 6.66 1.08
N ARG A 74 -11.32 7.59 0.27
CA ARG A 74 -11.60 7.34 -1.15
C ARG A 74 -10.31 7.09 -1.94
N GLN A 75 -9.31 7.95 -1.74
CA GLN A 75 -7.98 7.80 -2.37
C GLN A 75 -7.32 6.50 -1.92
N HIS A 76 -7.38 6.19 -0.62
CA HIS A 76 -6.86 4.94 -0.08
C HIS A 76 -7.51 3.72 -0.73
N HIS A 77 -8.84 3.70 -0.85
CA HIS A 77 -9.55 2.57 -1.45
C HIS A 77 -9.18 2.37 -2.93
N GLN A 78 -9.05 3.46 -3.69
CA GLN A 78 -8.62 3.42 -5.09
C GLN A 78 -7.17 2.94 -5.23
N ALA A 79 -6.26 3.48 -4.41
CA ALA A 79 -4.85 3.09 -4.36
C ALA A 79 -4.69 1.61 -3.97
N MET A 80 -5.42 1.15 -2.96
CA MET A 80 -5.42 -0.25 -2.54
C MET A 80 -5.84 -1.19 -3.68
N TYR A 81 -6.94 -0.87 -4.39
CA TYR A 81 -7.42 -1.71 -5.49
C TYR A 81 -6.40 -1.79 -6.64
N LYS A 82 -5.86 -0.65 -7.07
CA LYS A 82 -4.86 -0.61 -8.15
C LYS A 82 -3.55 -1.27 -7.76
N ALA A 83 -3.09 -1.03 -6.53
CA ALA A 83 -1.87 -1.64 -6.01
C ALA A 83 -1.96 -3.16 -5.94
N MET A 84 -3.10 -3.69 -5.47
CA MET A 84 -3.38 -5.12 -5.46
C MET A 84 -3.32 -5.72 -6.86
N GLY A 85 -3.99 -5.10 -7.84
CA GLY A 85 -3.97 -5.56 -9.22
C GLY A 85 -2.56 -5.56 -9.83
N LYS A 86 -1.78 -4.52 -9.57
CA LYS A 86 -0.41 -4.40 -10.08
C LYS A 86 0.56 -5.40 -9.43
N ALA A 87 0.47 -5.60 -8.11
CA ALA A 87 1.29 -6.58 -7.41
C ALA A 87 0.96 -8.01 -7.86
N LEU A 88 -0.32 -8.34 -8.07
CA LEU A 88 -0.73 -9.62 -8.62
C LEU A 88 -0.23 -9.81 -10.06
N GLN A 89 -0.33 -8.79 -10.90
CA GLN A 89 0.16 -8.85 -12.27
C GLN A 89 1.68 -9.09 -12.31
N ASP A 90 2.47 -8.35 -11.53
CA ASP A 90 3.93 -8.55 -11.44
C ASP A 90 4.26 -9.98 -10.97
N PHE A 91 3.52 -10.50 -9.99
CA PHE A 91 3.68 -11.87 -9.53
C PHE A 91 3.39 -12.90 -10.63
N MET A 92 2.33 -12.70 -11.42
CA MET A 92 2.00 -13.56 -12.56
C MET A 92 3.07 -13.48 -13.67
N GLU A 93 3.55 -12.29 -14.00
CA GLU A 93 4.60 -12.07 -15.01
C GLU A 93 5.92 -12.75 -14.62
N ARG A 94 6.25 -12.81 -13.33
CA ARG A 94 7.44 -13.55 -12.84
C ARG A 94 7.33 -15.06 -12.97
N LEU A 95 6.11 -15.59 -13.02
CA LEU A 95 5.83 -17.01 -13.20
C LEU A 95 5.47 -17.36 -14.64
N ASP A 96 5.50 -16.37 -15.55
CA ASP A 96 5.27 -16.61 -16.97
C ASP A 96 6.31 -17.61 -17.52
N PRO A 97 5.88 -18.70 -18.19
CA PRO A 97 6.80 -19.72 -18.67
C PRO A 97 7.86 -19.22 -19.65
N GLU A 98 7.52 -18.26 -20.51
CA GLU A 98 8.45 -17.71 -21.51
C GLU A 98 9.49 -16.81 -20.84
N GLU A 99 9.07 -15.98 -19.88
CA GLU A 99 9.97 -15.16 -19.07
C GLU A 99 10.90 -16.02 -18.21
N LEU A 100 10.38 -17.07 -17.57
CA LEU A 100 11.17 -18.02 -16.80
C LEU A 100 12.19 -18.75 -17.67
N GLN A 101 11.77 -19.27 -18.83
CA GLN A 101 12.67 -19.94 -19.76
C GLN A 101 13.78 -18.99 -20.22
N SER A 102 13.44 -17.75 -20.58
CA SER A 102 14.41 -16.72 -20.97
C SER A 102 15.42 -16.42 -19.86
N ARG A 103 14.97 -16.31 -18.60
CA ARG A 103 15.84 -16.14 -17.42
C ARG A 103 16.77 -17.33 -17.21
N PHE A 104 16.24 -18.56 -17.28
CA PHE A 104 17.03 -19.77 -17.10
C PHE A 104 18.07 -19.94 -18.20
N ASP A 105 17.69 -19.69 -19.45
CA ASP A 105 18.60 -19.76 -20.60
C ASP A 105 19.74 -18.74 -20.48
N ARG A 106 19.47 -17.51 -20.02
CA ARG A 106 20.54 -16.52 -19.75
C ARG A 106 21.49 -16.99 -18.66
N GLY A 107 20.99 -17.58 -17.58
CA GLY A 107 21.82 -18.12 -16.49
C GLY A 107 22.69 -19.31 -16.93
N LEU A 108 22.12 -20.21 -17.75
CA LEU A 108 22.77 -21.45 -18.19
C LEU A 108 23.74 -21.25 -19.37
N LYS A 109 23.53 -20.25 -20.23
CA LYS A 109 24.46 -19.89 -21.32
C LYS A 109 25.87 -19.49 -20.85
N ARG A 110 26.04 -19.17 -19.56
CA ARG A 110 27.38 -19.00 -18.96
C ARG A 110 28.22 -20.30 -18.97
N ASN A 111 27.59 -21.47 -19.13
CA ASN A 111 28.21 -22.81 -19.18
C ASN A 111 27.95 -23.51 -20.53
N SER A 112 28.25 -22.83 -21.64
CA SER A 112 27.77 -23.06 -23.01
C SER A 112 27.98 -24.43 -23.69
N LEU A 113 28.59 -25.44 -23.07
CA LEU A 113 28.94 -26.69 -23.78
C LEU A 113 27.82 -27.75 -23.81
N LEU A 114 26.69 -27.56 -23.12
CA LEU A 114 25.64 -28.59 -22.98
C LEU A 114 24.20 -28.05 -23.03
N ALA A 115 23.81 -27.36 -24.10
CA ALA A 115 22.45 -26.81 -24.27
C ALA A 115 21.32 -27.85 -24.11
N GLY A 116 21.56 -29.13 -24.43
CA GLY A 116 20.60 -30.22 -24.23
C GLY A 116 20.47 -30.72 -22.78
N ALA A 117 21.57 -30.70 -22.00
CA ALA A 117 21.55 -31.10 -20.58
C ALA A 117 20.95 -30.01 -19.67
N ASN A 118 20.93 -28.76 -20.15
CA ASN A 118 20.39 -27.61 -19.43
C ASN A 118 18.88 -27.70 -19.18
N LYS A 119 18.11 -28.34 -20.07
CA LYS A 119 16.65 -28.51 -19.91
C LYS A 119 16.27 -29.44 -18.75
N LEU A 120 17.14 -30.37 -18.36
CA LEU A 120 16.91 -31.24 -17.20
C LEU A 120 16.89 -30.44 -15.88
N LYS A 121 17.51 -29.26 -15.84
CA LYS A 121 17.58 -28.38 -14.65
C LYS A 121 16.41 -27.41 -14.53
N TYR A 122 15.55 -27.29 -15.53
CA TYR A 122 14.48 -26.28 -15.52
C TYR A 122 13.49 -26.50 -14.38
N TRP A 123 13.20 -27.75 -14.03
CA TRP A 123 12.32 -28.06 -12.89
C TRP A 123 12.94 -27.64 -11.55
N GLU A 124 14.24 -27.88 -11.38
CA GLU A 124 14.99 -27.47 -10.19
C GLU A 124 15.01 -25.94 -10.07
N LEU A 125 15.33 -25.24 -11.17
CA LEU A 125 15.33 -23.77 -11.24
C LEU A 125 13.94 -23.17 -10.99
N TYR A 126 12.88 -23.79 -11.53
CA TYR A 126 11.51 -23.38 -11.26
C TYR A 126 11.17 -23.56 -9.78
N SER A 127 11.49 -24.71 -9.19
CA SER A 127 11.20 -24.99 -7.79
C SER A 127 11.92 -24.00 -6.85
N GLU A 128 13.19 -23.70 -7.15
CA GLU A 128 13.97 -22.67 -6.45
C GLU A 128 13.34 -21.28 -6.61
N CYS A 129 12.99 -20.89 -7.84
CA CYS A 129 12.36 -19.61 -8.13
C CYS A 129 11.02 -19.46 -7.41
N PHE A 130 10.16 -20.48 -7.47
CA PHE A 130 8.88 -20.48 -6.78
C PHE A 130 9.06 -20.38 -5.27
N HIS A 131 10.02 -21.13 -4.69
CA HIS A 131 10.32 -21.03 -3.27
C HIS A 131 10.74 -19.60 -2.89
N ILE A 132 11.66 -18.99 -3.65
CA ILE A 132 12.10 -17.60 -3.40
C ILE A 132 10.93 -16.62 -3.52
N LEU A 133 10.10 -16.73 -4.56
CA LEU A 133 8.98 -15.83 -4.82
C LEU A 133 7.88 -15.93 -3.78
N THR A 134 7.69 -17.11 -3.18
CA THR A 134 6.62 -17.37 -2.22
C THR A 134 7.11 -17.41 -0.78
N HIS A 135 8.41 -17.31 -0.52
CA HIS A 135 8.94 -17.33 0.84
C HIS A 135 8.49 -16.08 1.60
N HIS A 136 7.89 -16.28 2.77
CA HIS A 136 7.47 -15.22 3.69
C HIS A 136 7.41 -15.75 5.12
N GLU A 137 7.56 -14.85 6.09
CA GLU A 137 7.25 -15.13 7.49
C GLU A 137 5.74 -15.33 7.68
N GLU A 138 5.34 -16.14 8.65
CA GLU A 138 3.93 -16.42 8.93
C GLU A 138 3.15 -15.11 9.17
N GLY A 139 2.03 -14.94 8.47
CA GLY A 139 1.21 -13.73 8.54
C GLY A 139 1.71 -12.53 7.72
N ARG A 140 2.80 -12.67 6.95
CA ARG A 140 3.25 -11.66 5.98
C ARG A 140 3.00 -12.09 4.54
N LEU A 141 3.01 -11.13 3.62
CA LEU A 141 3.03 -11.42 2.19
C LEU A 141 4.49 -11.57 1.73
N PRO A 142 4.73 -12.24 0.58
CA PRO A 142 6.06 -12.27 -0.02
C PRO A 142 6.62 -10.87 -0.22
N GLU A 143 7.91 -10.69 0.07
CA GLU A 143 8.56 -9.36 0.05
C GLU A 143 8.38 -8.66 -1.30
N THR A 144 8.60 -9.38 -2.40
CA THR A 144 8.39 -8.86 -3.75
C THR A 144 6.96 -8.36 -3.99
N PHE A 145 5.96 -9.08 -3.46
CA PHE A 145 4.56 -8.64 -3.56
C PHE A 145 4.33 -7.37 -2.75
N SER A 146 4.82 -7.33 -1.50
CA SER A 146 4.69 -6.17 -0.62
C SER A 146 5.36 -4.92 -1.18
N GLU A 147 6.53 -5.05 -1.78
CA GLU A 147 7.26 -3.96 -2.43
C GLU A 147 6.49 -3.40 -3.63
N GLU A 148 6.00 -4.28 -4.51
CA GLU A 148 5.23 -3.88 -5.68
C GLU A 148 3.89 -3.25 -5.32
N PHE A 149 3.22 -3.78 -4.28
CA PHE A 149 2.03 -3.17 -3.71
C PHE A 149 2.34 -1.76 -3.19
N ALA A 150 3.36 -1.59 -2.36
CA ALA A 150 3.72 -0.30 -1.78
C ALA A 150 4.05 0.74 -2.87
N ARG A 151 4.86 0.35 -3.85
CA ARG A 151 5.22 1.19 -5.00
C ARG A 151 4.00 1.64 -5.80
N ALA A 152 3.11 0.71 -6.14
CA ALA A 152 1.91 0.99 -6.92
C ALA A 152 0.91 1.86 -6.13
N TYR A 153 0.80 1.63 -4.82
CA TYR A 153 -0.03 2.42 -3.93
C TYR A 153 0.45 3.88 -3.87
N GLU A 154 1.73 4.10 -3.62
CA GLU A 154 2.29 5.46 -3.52
C GLU A 154 2.20 6.23 -4.83
N GLU A 155 2.37 5.54 -5.97
CA GLU A 155 2.15 6.13 -7.29
C GLU A 155 0.70 6.57 -7.50
N GLU A 156 -0.27 5.75 -7.10
CA GLU A 156 -1.68 6.14 -7.22
C GLU A 156 -2.03 7.33 -6.33
N ILE A 157 -1.52 7.38 -5.09
CA ILE A 157 -1.72 8.54 -4.21
C ILE A 157 -1.11 9.81 -4.83
N ARG A 158 0.07 9.70 -5.45
CA ARG A 158 0.72 10.84 -6.13
C ARG A 158 -0.07 11.36 -7.32
N THR A 159 -0.68 10.47 -8.11
CA THR A 159 -1.46 10.86 -9.31
C THR A 159 -2.85 11.39 -8.97
N THR A 160 -3.47 10.92 -7.88
CA THR A 160 -4.81 11.34 -7.44
C THR A 160 -4.80 12.56 -6.52
N THR A 161 -3.69 12.86 -5.85
CA THR A 161 -3.52 14.12 -5.13
C THR A 161 -3.29 15.23 -6.17
N PRO A 162 -4.23 16.20 -6.33
CA PRO A 162 -3.98 17.31 -7.23
C PRO A 162 -2.75 18.05 -6.74
N THR A 163 -1.76 18.30 -7.60
CA THR A 163 -0.70 19.26 -7.33
C THR A 163 -1.39 20.57 -6.95
N ARG A 164 -1.45 20.87 -5.64
CA ARG A 164 -2.09 22.06 -5.13
C ARG A 164 -1.32 23.23 -5.75
N ARG A 165 -1.91 23.85 -6.78
CA ARG A 165 -1.33 25.00 -7.49
C ARG A 165 -0.96 26.01 -6.41
N ALA A 166 0.32 26.34 -6.34
CA ALA A 166 0.78 27.53 -5.67
C ALA A 166 -0.01 28.70 -6.27
N GLY A 167 -0.90 29.26 -5.44
CA GLY A 167 -1.57 30.53 -5.67
C GLY A 167 -0.87 31.59 -4.84
#